data_AF-A0A929M999-F1
#
_entry.id   AF-A0A929M999-F1
#
_cell.length_a   1.000
_cell.length_b   1.000
_cell.length_c   1.000
_cell.angle_alpha   90.00
_cell.angle_beta   90.00
_cell.angle_gamma   90.00
#
_symmetry.space_group_name_H-M   'P 1'
#
loop_
_entity.id
_entity.type
_entity.pdbx_description
1 polymer ?
#
loop_
_entity_poly.entity_id
_entity_poly.type
_entity_poly.pdbx_seq_one_letter_code
_entity_poly.pdbx_strand_id
1 'polypeptide(L)'
;MSKFEISSKFSPSSDQARAIKEIVKSIKSGNKYQTLLGVTGSGKTFTMANVIRELNMPTLIMTHNKSLAAQLYSEFKGFFPKNHVEYFISYYDYYQPEAYIPRSDLYIEKDSSVNEELERLRLSATASLLSFDDVVCVASVSANYGLGNPSEYKGMVAYLSVGEKISQRKLLEQLVDMGYKRNDNYFDRGDFRVNGDVVDIYPAYYNDEALRVEFFGDEIDAMYHFDVLDNKRLKDISKFTLYATSQFIVGADRLKIAMKEIEEELDARLKEFNEQGKLV
;
A
#
# COMPACT_ATOMS: atom_id res chain seq x y z
N MET A 1 20.46 -2.22 -6.88
CA MET A 1 19.30 -1.86 -7.73
C MET A 1 18.72 -3.15 -8.25
N SER A 2 17.50 -3.49 -7.84
CA SER A 2 16.74 -4.59 -8.43
C SER A 2 16.45 -4.27 -9.90
N LYS A 3 16.44 -5.31 -10.75
CA LYS A 3 16.13 -5.19 -12.17
C LYS A 3 14.78 -5.84 -12.45
N PHE A 4 14.00 -5.25 -13.33
CA PHE A 4 12.80 -5.90 -13.86
C PHE A 4 13.20 -7.12 -14.71
N GLU A 5 12.64 -8.29 -14.40
CA GLU A 5 12.88 -9.55 -15.10
C GLU A 5 11.60 -10.04 -15.78
N ILE A 6 11.57 -10.00 -17.12
CA ILE A 6 10.43 -10.52 -17.88
C ILE A 6 10.53 -12.05 -17.99
N SER A 7 9.48 -12.74 -17.55
CA SER A 7 9.20 -14.14 -17.87
C SER A 7 8.23 -14.21 -19.03
N SER A 8 8.66 -14.74 -20.17
CA SER A 8 7.81 -14.96 -21.34
C SER A 8 8.41 -16.03 -22.26
N LYS A 9 7.54 -16.81 -22.92
CA LYS A 9 7.93 -17.74 -24.00
C LYS A 9 8.02 -17.04 -25.37
N PHE A 10 7.59 -15.79 -25.45
CA PHE A 10 7.50 -15.02 -26.68
C PHE A 10 8.56 -13.91 -26.70
N SER A 11 9.06 -13.60 -27.90
CA SER A 11 9.88 -12.41 -28.14
C SER A 11 9.07 -11.33 -28.85
N PRO A 12 9.40 -10.04 -28.68
CA PRO A 12 8.70 -8.96 -29.38
C PRO A 12 8.69 -9.17 -30.89
N SER A 13 7.54 -8.97 -31.54
CA SER A 13 7.47 -8.92 -33.00
C SER A 13 8.22 -7.69 -33.55
N SER A 14 8.41 -7.61 -34.87
CA SER A 14 9.11 -6.48 -35.51
C SER A 14 8.50 -5.12 -35.15
N ASP A 15 7.18 -5.02 -35.14
CA ASP A 15 6.46 -3.78 -34.85
C ASP A 15 6.52 -3.45 -33.36
N GLN A 16 6.41 -4.46 -32.49
CA GLN A 16 6.59 -4.28 -31.05
C GLN A 16 8.01 -3.82 -30.73
N ALA A 17 9.03 -4.46 -31.32
CA ALA A 17 10.43 -4.10 -31.13
C ALA A 17 10.72 -2.65 -31.57
N ARG A 18 10.14 -2.22 -32.70
CA ARG A 18 10.23 -0.83 -33.16
C ARG A 18 9.57 0.13 -32.15
N ALA A 19 8.34 -0.15 -31.74
CA ALA A 19 7.61 0.68 -30.78
C ALA A 19 8.34 0.79 -29.43
N ILE A 20 8.86 -0.32 -28.90
CA ILE A 20 9.67 -0.34 -27.67
C ILE A 20 10.88 0.59 -27.81
N LYS A 21 11.65 0.43 -28.91
CA LYS A 21 12.86 1.23 -29.15
C LYS A 21 12.55 2.73 -29.25
N GLU A 22 11.47 3.10 -29.94
CA GLU A 22 11.06 4.49 -30.11
C GLU A 22 10.61 5.13 -28.79
N ILE A 23 9.77 4.43 -28.00
CA ILE A 23 9.31 4.91 -26.70
C ILE A 23 10.48 5.05 -25.73
N VAL A 24 11.33 4.03 -25.60
CA VAL A 24 12.50 4.05 -24.71
C VAL A 24 13.46 5.18 -25.09
N LYS A 25 13.73 5.36 -26.39
CA LYS A 25 14.57 6.48 -26.86
C LYS A 25 13.95 7.83 -26.49
N SER A 26 12.65 8.00 -26.73
CA SER A 26 11.96 9.25 -26.44
C SER A 26 12.02 9.64 -24.96
N ILE A 27 11.75 8.68 -24.07
CA ILE A 27 11.82 8.88 -22.61
C ILE A 27 13.24 9.19 -22.17
N LYS A 28 14.25 8.43 -22.66
CA LYS A 28 15.67 8.70 -22.35
C LYS A 28 16.16 10.05 -22.88
N SER A 29 15.50 10.61 -23.90
CA SER A 29 15.75 11.98 -24.39
C SER A 29 15.05 13.07 -23.56
N GLY A 30 14.34 12.73 -22.48
CA GLY A 30 13.68 13.68 -21.59
C GLY A 30 12.29 14.13 -22.03
N ASN A 31 11.70 13.48 -23.05
CA ASN A 31 10.34 13.80 -23.47
C ASN A 31 9.32 13.29 -22.43
N LYS A 32 8.37 14.16 -22.05
CA LYS A 32 7.39 13.85 -20.99
C LYS A 32 6.18 13.04 -21.47
N TYR A 33 5.75 13.23 -22.72
CA TYR A 33 4.50 12.65 -23.24
C TYR A 33 4.76 11.82 -24.49
N GLN A 34 4.28 10.57 -24.46
CA GLN A 34 4.33 9.65 -25.58
C GLN A 34 3.00 8.91 -25.71
N THR A 35 2.64 8.56 -26.93
CA THR A 35 1.40 7.85 -27.23
C THR A 35 1.71 6.57 -28.01
N LEU A 36 1.36 5.41 -27.45
CA LEU A 36 1.41 4.14 -28.16
C LEU A 36 0.09 3.93 -28.92
N LEU A 37 0.09 4.15 -30.23
CA LEU A 37 -1.04 3.86 -31.10
C LEU A 37 -1.06 2.38 -31.49
N GLY A 38 -1.65 1.54 -30.62
CA GLY A 38 -1.73 0.09 -30.84
C GLY A 38 -3.15 -0.40 -31.11
N VAL A 39 -3.35 -1.12 -32.22
CA VAL A 39 -4.62 -1.79 -32.53
C VAL A 39 -4.99 -2.85 -31.47
N THR A 40 -6.27 -3.24 -31.40
CA THR A 40 -6.69 -4.33 -30.52
C THR A 40 -6.00 -5.63 -30.89
N GLY A 41 -5.54 -6.40 -29.90
CA GLY A 41 -4.81 -7.66 -30.12
C GLY A 41 -3.33 -7.52 -30.47
N SER A 42 -2.77 -6.31 -30.60
CA SER A 42 -1.35 -6.12 -30.95
C SER A 42 -0.35 -6.43 -29.81
N GLY A 43 -0.82 -6.90 -28.65
CA GLY A 43 0.02 -7.18 -27.49
C GLY A 43 0.55 -5.92 -26.77
N LYS A 44 -0.30 -4.89 -26.63
CA LYS A 44 0.07 -3.62 -25.96
C LYS A 44 0.69 -3.82 -24.57
N THR A 45 0.15 -4.72 -23.75
CA THR A 45 0.69 -4.99 -22.42
C THR A 45 2.12 -5.54 -22.49
N PHE A 46 2.40 -6.47 -23.40
CA PHE A 46 3.73 -7.04 -23.59
C PHE A 46 4.74 -6.00 -24.11
N THR A 47 4.32 -5.13 -25.03
CA THR A 47 5.12 -3.96 -25.45
C THR A 47 5.48 -3.09 -24.25
N MET A 48 4.50 -2.73 -23.42
CA MET A 48 4.74 -1.89 -22.24
C MET A 48 5.59 -2.59 -21.18
N ALA A 49 5.43 -3.90 -20.96
CA ALA A 49 6.31 -4.66 -20.07
C ALA A 49 7.77 -4.57 -20.52
N ASN A 50 8.05 -4.71 -21.82
CA ASN A 50 9.41 -4.53 -22.34
C ASN A 50 9.91 -3.09 -22.17
N VAL A 51 9.06 -2.07 -22.36
CA VAL A 51 9.43 -0.68 -22.08
C VAL A 51 9.82 -0.49 -20.60
N ILE A 52 9.03 -1.02 -19.66
CA ILE A 52 9.32 -0.97 -18.22
C ILE A 52 10.67 -1.63 -17.93
N ARG A 53 10.93 -2.81 -18.50
CA ARG A 53 12.21 -3.52 -18.36
C ARG A 53 13.40 -2.71 -18.86
N GLU A 54 13.30 -2.10 -20.04
CA GLU A 54 14.41 -1.34 -20.66
C GLU A 54 14.71 0.01 -19.98
N LEU A 55 13.69 0.61 -19.34
CA LEU A 55 13.84 1.83 -18.57
C LEU A 55 14.26 1.56 -17.13
N ASN A 56 13.86 0.41 -16.58
CA ASN A 56 14.11 -0.01 -15.21
C ASN A 56 13.70 1.03 -14.16
N MET A 57 12.45 1.49 -14.26
CA MET A 57 11.88 2.51 -13.37
C MET A 57 10.57 2.01 -12.74
N PRO A 58 10.30 2.33 -11.46
CA PRO A 58 8.99 2.12 -10.87
C PRO A 58 7.90 2.72 -11.76
N THR A 59 6.84 1.95 -12.02
CA THR A 59 5.81 2.33 -13.00
C THR A 59 4.41 2.25 -12.40
N LEU A 60 3.66 3.34 -12.53
CA LEU A 60 2.22 3.38 -12.24
C LEU A 60 1.44 3.19 -13.53
N ILE A 61 0.51 2.23 -13.54
CA ILE A 61 -0.37 1.94 -14.68
C ILE A 61 -1.78 2.26 -14.25
N MET A 62 -2.33 3.36 -14.77
CA MET A 62 -3.69 3.80 -14.47
C MET A 62 -4.68 3.25 -15.48
N THR A 63 -5.83 2.78 -15.00
CA THR A 63 -6.95 2.34 -15.84
C THR A 63 -8.30 2.81 -15.31
N HIS A 64 -9.29 2.86 -16.19
CA HIS A 64 -10.58 3.50 -15.96
C HIS A 64 -11.62 2.58 -15.29
N ASN A 65 -11.37 1.28 -15.18
CA ASN A 65 -12.31 0.35 -14.55
C ASN A 65 -11.61 -0.81 -13.82
N LYS A 66 -12.30 -1.41 -12.83
CA LYS A 66 -11.78 -2.48 -11.96
C LYS A 66 -11.45 -3.76 -12.74
N SER A 67 -12.27 -4.13 -13.75
CA SER A 67 -12.10 -5.36 -14.53
C SER A 67 -10.80 -5.35 -15.34
N LEU A 68 -10.53 -4.26 -16.06
CA LEU A 68 -9.29 -4.08 -16.81
C LEU A 68 -8.09 -3.94 -15.86
N ALA A 69 -8.27 -3.35 -14.67
CA ALA A 69 -7.22 -3.32 -13.66
C ALA A 69 -6.82 -4.74 -13.23
N ALA A 70 -7.80 -5.61 -12.95
CA ALA A 70 -7.55 -7.00 -12.56
C ALA A 70 -6.86 -7.79 -13.69
N GLN A 71 -7.29 -7.59 -14.94
CA GLN A 71 -6.63 -8.20 -16.10
C GLN A 71 -5.18 -7.76 -16.22
N LEU A 72 -4.90 -6.44 -16.19
CA LEU A 72 -3.55 -5.91 -16.30
C LEU A 72 -2.68 -6.39 -15.13
N TYR A 73 -3.20 -6.40 -13.91
CA TYR A 73 -2.50 -6.91 -12.74
C TYR A 73 -2.07 -8.37 -12.94
N SER A 74 -2.99 -9.22 -13.40
CA SER A 74 -2.70 -10.63 -13.71
C SER A 74 -1.66 -10.79 -14.82
N GLU A 75 -1.79 -10.03 -15.92
CA GLU A 75 -0.82 -10.04 -17.02
C GLU A 75 0.58 -9.59 -16.55
N PHE A 76 0.67 -8.50 -15.79
CA PHE A 76 1.95 -8.00 -15.28
C PHE A 76 2.55 -8.92 -14.22
N LYS A 77 1.76 -9.55 -13.34
CA LYS A 77 2.24 -10.63 -12.45
C LYS A 77 2.82 -11.79 -13.23
N GLY A 78 2.19 -12.18 -14.35
CA GLY A 78 2.70 -13.20 -15.24
C GLY A 78 4.01 -12.80 -15.93
N PHE A 79 4.13 -11.54 -16.37
CA PHE A 79 5.36 -11.05 -16.98
C PHE A 79 6.49 -10.82 -15.97
N PHE A 80 6.20 -10.38 -14.75
CA PHE A 80 7.21 -10.03 -13.74
C PHE A 80 7.05 -10.85 -12.45
N PRO A 81 7.16 -12.20 -12.50
CA PRO A 81 6.88 -13.05 -11.34
C PRO A 81 7.90 -12.91 -10.20
N LYS A 82 9.05 -12.27 -10.46
CA LYS A 82 10.11 -12.03 -9.48
C LYS A 82 10.22 -10.57 -9.02
N ASN A 83 9.35 -9.69 -9.52
CA ASN A 83 9.33 -8.28 -9.13
C ASN A 83 8.03 -7.94 -8.39
N HIS A 84 7.97 -6.73 -7.84
CA HIS A 84 6.84 -6.26 -7.04
C HIS A 84 5.74 -5.73 -7.95
N VAL A 85 4.82 -6.61 -8.35
CA VAL A 85 3.59 -6.21 -9.05
C VAL A 85 2.48 -6.03 -8.03
N GLU A 86 1.94 -4.82 -7.96
CA GLU A 86 1.03 -4.34 -6.93
C GLU A 86 -0.30 -3.88 -7.51
N TYR A 87 -1.35 -3.89 -6.67
CA TYR A 87 -2.72 -3.57 -7.07
C TYR A 87 -3.30 -2.47 -6.17
N PHE A 88 -3.76 -1.38 -6.78
CA PHE A 88 -4.22 -0.20 -6.05
C PHE A 88 -5.53 0.37 -6.60
N ILE A 89 -6.65 -0.18 -6.13
CA ILE A 89 -7.99 0.30 -6.46
C ILE A 89 -8.74 0.70 -5.19
N SER A 90 -9.97 1.22 -5.33
CA SER A 90 -10.85 1.42 -4.18
C SER A 90 -11.10 0.07 -3.48
N TYR A 91 -10.81 0.04 -2.18
CA TYR A 91 -11.10 -1.04 -1.26
C TYR A 91 -12.57 -1.14 -0.83
N TYR A 92 -13.46 -0.28 -1.33
CA TYR A 92 -14.89 -0.41 -1.04
C TYR A 92 -15.55 -1.36 -2.03
N ASP A 93 -16.27 -2.35 -1.51
CA ASP A 93 -17.22 -3.16 -2.27
C ASP A 93 -18.50 -2.36 -2.55
N TYR A 94 -18.92 -1.57 -1.56
CA TYR A 94 -20.01 -0.62 -1.66
C TYR A 94 -19.64 0.71 -0.99
N TYR A 95 -20.02 1.82 -1.62
CA TYR A 95 -19.78 3.16 -1.08
C TYR A 95 -20.88 4.13 -1.47
N GLN A 96 -21.55 4.68 -0.46
CA GLN A 96 -22.46 5.81 -0.55
C GLN A 96 -21.81 7.01 0.14
N PRO A 97 -21.53 8.10 -0.60
CA PRO A 97 -21.03 9.32 0.02
C PRO A 97 -22.11 9.97 0.88
N GLU A 98 -21.67 10.66 1.93
CA GLU A 98 -22.51 11.63 2.62
C GLU A 98 -22.91 12.75 1.66
N ALA A 99 -24.19 13.10 1.64
CA ALA A 99 -24.70 14.17 0.78
C ALA A 99 -25.93 14.83 1.39
N TYR A 100 -26.12 16.11 1.09
CA TYR A 100 -27.36 16.82 1.36
C TYR A 100 -27.96 17.32 0.04
N ILE A 101 -29.25 17.02 -0.21
CA ILE A 101 -29.99 17.40 -1.41
C ILE A 101 -30.97 18.54 -1.06
N PRO A 102 -30.64 19.81 -1.38
CA PRO A 102 -31.42 20.95 -0.92
C PRO A 102 -32.85 20.99 -1.46
N ARG A 103 -33.08 20.48 -2.67
CA ARG A 103 -34.41 20.52 -3.32
C ARG A 103 -35.45 19.67 -2.63
N SER A 104 -35.01 18.62 -1.94
CA SER A 104 -35.87 17.65 -1.24
C SER A 104 -35.65 17.66 0.26
N ASP A 105 -34.81 18.58 0.76
CA ASP A 105 -34.38 18.65 2.16
C ASP A 105 -33.97 17.27 2.72
N LEU A 106 -33.16 16.55 1.94
CA LEU A 106 -32.78 15.16 2.24
C LEU A 106 -31.31 15.08 2.57
N TYR A 107 -31.01 14.64 3.79
CA TYR A 107 -29.68 14.20 4.18
C TYR A 107 -29.52 12.70 3.90
N ILE A 108 -28.40 12.35 3.28
CA ILE A 108 -27.99 10.99 2.95
C ILE A 108 -26.75 10.71 3.77
N GLU A 109 -26.88 9.78 4.72
CA GLU A 109 -25.76 9.31 5.52
C GLU A 109 -24.75 8.55 4.66
N LYS A 110 -23.47 8.65 5.06
CA LYS A 110 -22.42 7.80 4.53
C LYS A 110 -22.71 6.35 4.93
N ASP A 111 -22.67 5.46 3.94
CA ASP A 111 -22.68 4.02 4.15
C ASP A 111 -21.61 3.37 3.28
N SER A 112 -20.89 2.39 3.80
CA SER A 112 -19.78 1.77 3.07
C SER A 112 -19.43 0.39 3.60
N SER A 113 -19.00 -0.49 2.70
CA SER A 113 -18.46 -1.82 3.02
C SER A 113 -17.05 -1.94 2.47
N VAL A 114 -16.10 -2.27 3.34
CA VAL A 114 -14.68 -2.44 3.02
C VAL A 114 -14.40 -3.90 2.66
N ASN A 115 -13.60 -4.09 1.62
CA ASN A 115 -13.02 -5.36 1.23
C ASN A 115 -11.60 -5.47 1.78
N GLU A 116 -11.42 -6.32 2.79
CA GLU A 116 -10.15 -6.49 3.52
C GLU A 116 -8.99 -6.92 2.60
N GLU A 117 -9.27 -7.71 1.56
CA GLU A 117 -8.23 -8.16 0.63
C GLU A 117 -7.76 -7.01 -0.28
N LEU A 118 -8.68 -6.15 -0.72
CA LEU A 118 -8.30 -4.93 -1.45
C LEU A 118 -7.56 -3.94 -0.56
N GLU A 119 -7.93 -3.83 0.72
CA GLU A 119 -7.19 -3.02 1.69
C GLU A 119 -5.75 -3.53 1.88
N ARG A 120 -5.59 -4.84 2.08
CA ARG A 120 -4.27 -5.49 2.15
C ARG A 120 -3.43 -5.17 0.91
N LEU A 121 -4.01 -5.32 -0.29
CA LEU A 121 -3.31 -5.05 -1.55
C LEU A 121 -2.87 -3.58 -1.67
N ARG A 122 -3.68 -2.64 -1.17
CA ARG A 122 -3.29 -1.21 -1.11
C ARG A 122 -2.13 -0.98 -0.16
N LEU A 123 -2.15 -1.60 1.02
CA LEU A 123 -1.05 -1.51 1.99
C LEU A 123 0.23 -2.11 1.41
N SER A 124 0.14 -3.27 0.76
CA SER A 124 1.23 -3.92 0.01
C SER A 124 1.82 -2.97 -1.03
N ALA A 125 0.96 -2.34 -1.85
CA ALA A 125 1.41 -1.40 -2.87
C ALA A 125 2.22 -0.23 -2.28
N THR A 126 1.73 0.38 -1.20
CA THR A 126 2.44 1.47 -0.54
C THR A 126 3.74 1.01 0.12
N ALA A 127 3.75 -0.14 0.80
CA ALA A 127 4.96 -0.70 1.40
C ALA A 127 6.03 -0.98 0.34
N SER A 128 5.64 -1.63 -0.76
CA SER A 128 6.52 -1.95 -1.89
C SER A 128 7.12 -0.70 -2.53
N LEU A 129 6.32 0.33 -2.80
CA LEU A 129 6.79 1.60 -3.37
C LEU A 129 7.79 2.34 -2.47
N LEU A 130 7.74 2.12 -1.15
CA LEU A 130 8.66 2.74 -0.20
C LEU A 130 9.93 1.90 0.03
N SER A 131 9.88 0.60 -0.30
CA SER A 131 10.95 -0.37 -0.07
C SER A 131 11.79 -0.69 -1.32
N PHE A 132 11.19 -0.63 -2.52
CA PHE A 132 11.77 -1.21 -3.72
C PHE A 132 11.70 -0.30 -4.94
N ASP A 133 12.68 -0.45 -5.84
CA ASP A 133 12.75 0.27 -7.11
C ASP A 133 12.14 -0.52 -8.29
N ASP A 134 11.85 -1.81 -8.10
CA ASP A 134 11.28 -2.71 -9.13
C ASP A 134 9.78 -2.94 -8.93
N VAL A 135 9.03 -1.85 -8.78
CA VAL A 135 7.57 -1.89 -8.54
C VAL A 135 6.79 -1.52 -9.80
N VAL A 136 5.82 -2.37 -10.17
CA VAL A 136 4.74 -2.02 -11.11
C VAL A 136 3.42 -1.98 -10.34
N CYS A 137 2.81 -0.80 -10.22
CA CYS A 137 1.52 -0.65 -9.56
C CYS A 137 0.41 -0.48 -10.59
N VAL A 138 -0.55 -1.39 -10.63
CA VAL A 138 -1.77 -1.26 -11.44
C VAL A 138 -2.86 -0.62 -10.61
N ALA A 139 -3.34 0.54 -11.02
CA ALA A 139 -4.22 1.37 -10.22
C ALA A 139 -5.46 1.87 -10.98
N SER A 140 -6.52 2.17 -10.24
CA SER A 140 -7.64 2.98 -10.73
C SER A 140 -7.41 4.46 -10.43
N VAL A 141 -8.42 5.29 -10.71
CA VAL A 141 -8.45 6.70 -10.25
C VAL A 141 -8.30 6.85 -8.73
N SER A 142 -8.40 5.77 -7.96
CA SER A 142 -8.09 5.78 -6.52
C SER A 142 -6.68 6.28 -6.22
N ALA A 143 -5.72 6.17 -7.14
CA ALA A 143 -4.36 6.71 -6.96
C ALA A 143 -4.33 8.25 -6.88
N ASN A 144 -5.40 8.94 -7.28
CA ASN A 144 -5.51 10.39 -7.19
C ASN A 144 -6.18 10.86 -5.89
N TYR A 145 -6.71 9.95 -5.08
CA TYR A 145 -7.35 10.30 -3.80
C TYR A 145 -6.29 10.45 -2.70
N GLY A 146 -6.64 11.22 -1.67
CA GLY A 146 -5.74 11.51 -0.55
C GLY A 146 -5.30 10.24 0.19
N LEU A 147 -4.01 10.21 0.51
CA LEU A 147 -3.39 9.29 1.47
C LEU A 147 -2.67 10.13 2.54
N GLY A 148 -2.27 9.50 3.64
CA GLY A 148 -1.38 10.14 4.62
C GLY A 148 -0.07 10.60 3.99
N ASN A 149 0.59 11.54 4.66
CA ASN A 149 1.86 12.08 4.19
C ASN A 149 2.93 10.95 4.12
N PRO A 150 3.57 10.71 2.96
CA PRO A 150 4.56 9.64 2.83
C PRO A 150 5.72 9.75 3.81
N SER A 151 6.14 10.97 4.18
CA SER A 151 7.22 11.19 5.14
C SER A 151 6.82 10.80 6.56
N GLU A 152 5.56 11.02 6.94
CA GLU A 152 5.04 10.61 8.24
C GLU A 152 4.83 9.11 8.30
N TYR A 153 4.28 8.53 7.23
CA TYR A 153 4.13 7.09 7.12
C TYR A 153 5.49 6.38 7.18
N LYS A 154 6.54 6.92 6.53
CA LYS A 154 7.92 6.45 6.68
C LYS A 154 8.48 6.66 8.09
N GLY A 155 8.07 7.71 8.79
CA GLY A 155 8.52 8.00 10.15
C GLY A 155 7.93 7.03 11.20
N MET A 156 6.83 6.36 10.87
CA MET A 156 6.15 5.42 11.76
C MET A 156 6.49 3.95 11.50
N VAL A 157 7.42 3.63 10.60
CA VAL A 157 7.81 2.23 10.35
C VAL A 157 8.70 1.70 11.47
N ALA A 158 8.62 0.40 11.75
CA ALA A 158 9.57 -0.28 12.62
C ALA A 158 10.66 -0.94 11.76
N TYR A 159 11.90 -0.47 11.92
CA TYR A 159 13.07 -1.16 11.39
C TYR A 159 13.53 -2.16 12.44
N LEU A 160 13.54 -3.44 12.07
CA LEU A 160 13.96 -4.53 12.93
C LEU A 160 15.23 -5.15 12.35
N SER A 161 16.25 -5.33 13.17
CA SER A 161 17.47 -6.05 12.80
C SER A 161 17.85 -7.07 13.85
N VAL A 162 18.31 -8.25 13.42
CA VAL A 162 18.95 -9.20 14.33
C VAL A 162 20.19 -8.55 14.95
N GLY A 163 20.38 -8.72 16.26
CA GLY A 163 21.41 -8.08 17.08
C GLY A 163 21.08 -6.65 17.53
N GLU A 164 19.89 -6.14 17.21
CA GLU A 164 19.45 -4.82 17.66
C GLU A 164 19.09 -4.85 19.15
N LYS A 165 19.59 -3.86 19.90
CA LYS A 165 19.28 -3.67 21.32
C LYS A 165 17.98 -2.88 21.50
N ILE A 166 16.88 -3.60 21.58
CA ILE A 166 15.53 -3.07 21.83
C ILE A 166 14.83 -3.98 22.84
N SER A 167 14.22 -3.38 23.86
CA SER A 167 13.41 -4.15 24.80
C SER A 167 12.11 -4.59 24.13
N GLN A 168 11.63 -5.79 24.49
CA GLN A 168 10.37 -6.31 23.97
C GLN A 168 9.23 -5.30 24.19
N ARG A 169 9.15 -4.70 25.39
CA ARG A 169 8.15 -3.69 25.73
C ARG A 169 8.14 -2.51 24.75
N LYS A 170 9.32 -2.00 24.37
CA LYS A 170 9.42 -0.87 23.44
C LYS A 170 8.91 -1.24 22.05
N LEU A 171 9.20 -2.46 21.58
CA LEU A 171 8.63 -2.96 20.33
C LEU A 171 7.09 -3.03 20.41
N LEU A 172 6.52 -3.54 21.50
CA LEU A 172 5.06 -3.62 21.66
C LEU A 172 4.38 -2.25 21.67
N GLU A 173 4.97 -1.27 22.37
CA GLU A 173 4.48 0.12 22.37
C GLU A 173 4.49 0.70 20.93
N GLN A 174 5.59 0.49 20.19
CA GLN A 174 5.69 0.91 18.80
C GLN A 174 4.66 0.21 17.88
N LEU A 175 4.40 -1.08 18.07
CA LEU A 175 3.38 -1.81 17.29
C LEU A 175 1.98 -1.22 17.49
N VAL A 176 1.63 -0.85 18.73
CA VAL A 176 0.36 -0.18 19.03
C VAL A 176 0.28 1.19 18.37
N ASP A 177 1.35 1.98 18.42
CA ASP A 177 1.43 3.27 17.73
C ASP A 177 1.34 3.13 16.20
N MET A 178 1.75 1.98 15.66
CA MET A 178 1.61 1.60 14.25
C MET A 178 0.23 1.02 13.90
N GLY A 179 -0.70 0.98 14.85
CA GLY A 179 -2.07 0.52 14.66
C GLY A 179 -2.23 -1.00 14.68
N TYR A 180 -1.21 -1.74 15.12
CA TYR A 180 -1.34 -3.18 15.36
C TYR A 180 -2.04 -3.43 16.70
N LYS A 181 -2.77 -4.55 16.77
CA LYS A 181 -3.52 -4.93 17.96
C LYS A 181 -2.95 -6.20 18.59
N ARG A 182 -2.88 -6.24 19.92
CA ARG A 182 -2.54 -7.49 20.61
C ARG A 182 -3.72 -8.45 20.58
N ASN A 183 -3.52 -9.65 20.06
CA ASN A 183 -4.53 -10.70 20.03
C ASN A 183 -3.92 -12.10 20.17
N ASP A 184 -3.88 -12.59 21.42
CA ASP A 184 -3.27 -13.89 21.73
C ASP A 184 -4.21 -15.07 21.38
N ASN A 185 -5.52 -14.82 21.21
CA ASN A 185 -6.54 -15.86 20.96
C ASN A 185 -6.82 -16.10 19.47
N TYR A 186 -6.89 -15.03 18.69
CA TYR A 186 -7.17 -15.08 17.25
C TYR A 186 -6.10 -14.27 16.55
N PHE A 187 -5.19 -14.94 15.84
CA PHE A 187 -4.04 -14.28 15.24
C PHE A 187 -4.29 -14.03 13.74
N ASP A 188 -4.53 -12.77 13.38
CA ASP A 188 -4.86 -12.35 12.02
C ASP A 188 -4.06 -11.11 11.59
N ARG A 189 -4.20 -10.68 10.34
CA ARG A 189 -3.49 -9.52 9.77
C ARG A 189 -3.69 -8.27 10.62
N GLY A 190 -2.59 -7.58 10.91
CA GLY A 190 -2.63 -6.41 11.78
C GLY A 190 -2.62 -6.75 13.28
N ASP A 191 -2.60 -8.04 13.65
CA ASP A 191 -2.41 -8.45 15.02
C ASP A 191 -0.94 -8.79 15.35
N PHE A 192 -0.61 -8.71 16.63
CA PHE A 192 0.57 -9.32 17.21
C PHE A 192 0.20 -10.13 18.46
N ARG A 193 1.03 -11.12 18.81
CA ARG A 193 0.88 -11.92 20.03
C ARG A 193 2.21 -12.16 20.71
N VAL A 194 2.18 -12.45 22.00
CA VAL A 194 3.40 -12.60 22.82
C VAL A 194 3.39 -13.94 23.54
N ASN A 195 4.47 -14.71 23.41
CA ASN A 195 4.67 -15.95 24.14
C ASN A 195 6.09 -16.01 24.70
N GLY A 196 6.25 -15.64 25.98
CA GLY A 196 7.55 -15.51 26.61
C GLY A 196 8.42 -14.47 25.89
N ASP A 197 9.59 -14.92 25.42
CA ASP A 197 10.56 -14.07 24.71
C ASP A 197 10.28 -13.98 23.20
N VAL A 198 9.14 -14.50 22.74
CA VAL A 198 8.75 -14.52 21.33
C VAL A 198 7.61 -13.55 21.07
N VAL A 199 7.76 -12.70 20.05
CA VAL A 199 6.71 -11.85 19.52
C VAL A 199 6.41 -12.27 18.09
N ASP A 200 5.19 -12.73 17.85
CA ASP A 200 4.67 -12.98 16.49
C ASP A 200 3.90 -11.74 16.04
N ILE A 201 4.18 -11.27 14.83
CA ILE A 201 3.58 -10.08 14.22
C ILE A 201 3.04 -10.51 12.86
N TYR A 202 1.77 -10.29 12.59
CA TYR A 202 1.18 -10.56 11.27
C TYR A 202 1.06 -9.24 10.49
N PRO A 203 1.96 -8.95 9.54
CA PRO A 203 1.93 -7.69 8.80
C PRO A 203 0.60 -7.52 8.07
N ALA A 204 -0.01 -6.33 8.18
CA ALA A 204 -1.34 -6.05 7.61
C ALA A 204 -1.41 -6.18 6.08
N TYR A 205 -0.26 -6.26 5.40
CA TYR A 205 -0.13 -6.38 3.94
C TYR A 205 0.26 -7.79 3.47
N TYR A 206 0.50 -8.73 4.39
CA TYR A 206 0.90 -10.10 4.06
C TYR A 206 -0.30 -11.03 3.92
N ASN A 207 -0.17 -12.07 3.09
CA ASN A 207 -1.30 -12.96 2.82
C ASN A 207 -1.40 -14.08 3.86
N ASP A 208 -0.38 -14.94 3.95
CA ASP A 208 -0.40 -16.19 4.75
C ASP A 208 0.88 -16.36 5.59
N GLU A 209 1.72 -15.33 5.65
CA GLU A 209 3.00 -15.37 6.36
C GLU A 209 3.02 -14.31 7.46
N ALA A 210 3.57 -14.66 8.62
CA ALA A 210 3.82 -13.74 9.72
C ALA A 210 5.33 -13.68 10.03
N LEU A 211 5.73 -12.64 10.74
CA LEU A 211 7.08 -12.46 11.25
C LEU A 211 7.13 -12.95 12.69
N ARG A 212 8.08 -13.83 13.00
CA ARG A 212 8.46 -14.15 14.37
C ARG A 212 9.74 -13.41 14.74
N VAL A 213 9.74 -12.77 15.90
CA VAL A 213 10.86 -12.06 16.51
C VAL A 213 11.16 -12.72 17.85
N GLU A 214 12.34 -13.32 17.98
CA GLU A 214 12.81 -13.98 19.20
C GLU A 214 13.80 -13.07 19.92
N PHE A 215 13.59 -12.88 21.22
CA PHE A 215 14.41 -12.01 22.06
C PHE A 215 15.34 -12.82 22.97
N PHE A 216 16.50 -12.24 23.27
CA PHE A 216 17.37 -12.65 24.36
C PHE A 216 17.63 -11.44 25.28
N GLY A 217 16.78 -11.28 26.30
CA GLY A 217 16.74 -10.06 27.11
C GLY A 217 16.24 -8.87 26.28
N ASP A 218 17.06 -7.82 26.18
CA ASP A 218 16.75 -6.60 25.40
C ASP A 218 17.44 -6.58 24.03
N GLU A 219 17.60 -7.75 23.40
CA GLU A 219 18.23 -7.91 22.09
C GLU A 219 17.41 -8.85 21.21
N ILE A 220 17.24 -8.52 19.93
CA ILE A 220 16.64 -9.41 18.94
C ILE A 220 17.66 -10.49 18.56
N ASP A 221 17.42 -11.74 19.00
CA ASP A 221 18.30 -12.88 18.76
C ASP A 221 18.06 -13.52 17.38
N ALA A 222 16.79 -13.65 16.98
CA ALA A 222 16.44 -14.23 15.69
C ALA A 222 15.16 -13.62 15.10
N MET A 223 15.08 -13.60 13.77
CA MET A 223 13.85 -13.28 13.04
C MET A 223 13.66 -14.21 11.84
N TYR A 224 12.43 -14.63 11.61
CA TYR A 224 12.06 -15.43 10.44
C TYR A 224 10.58 -15.28 10.08
N HIS A 225 10.27 -15.53 8.82
CA HIS A 225 8.89 -15.75 8.39
C HIS A 225 8.45 -17.18 8.69
N PHE A 226 7.18 -17.32 9.07
CA PHE A 226 6.51 -18.60 9.22
C PHE A 226 5.11 -18.54 8.60
N ASP A 227 4.60 -19.68 8.14
CA ASP A 227 3.24 -19.81 7.62
C ASP A 227 2.25 -19.83 8.78
N VAL A 228 1.20 -19.01 8.70
CA VAL A 228 0.27 -18.79 9.82
C VAL A 228 -0.68 -19.95 10.07
N LEU A 229 -0.88 -20.83 9.08
CA LEU A 229 -1.79 -21.97 9.13
C LEU A 229 -1.10 -23.22 9.67
N ASP A 230 0.10 -23.54 9.16
CA ASP A 230 0.85 -24.74 9.55
C ASP A 230 1.93 -24.47 10.62
N ASN A 231 2.18 -23.20 10.94
CA ASN A 231 3.21 -22.72 11.87
C ASN A 231 4.64 -23.17 11.49
N LYS A 232 4.88 -23.40 10.19
CA LYS A 232 6.17 -23.84 9.66
C LYS A 232 7.07 -22.65 9.38
N ARG A 233 8.32 -22.73 9.85
CA ARG A 233 9.38 -21.77 9.50
C ARG A 233 9.68 -21.82 8.00
N LEU A 234 9.60 -20.66 7.36
CA LEU A 234 9.77 -20.51 5.92
C LEU A 234 11.16 -19.97 5.56
N LYS A 235 11.53 -18.82 6.14
CA LYS A 235 12.74 -18.09 5.74
C LYS A 235 13.30 -17.23 6.86
N ASP A 236 14.61 -17.34 7.07
CA ASP A 236 15.35 -16.50 8.00
C ASP A 236 15.62 -15.10 7.44
N ILE A 237 15.55 -14.10 8.32
CA ILE A 237 15.66 -12.70 7.94
C ILE A 237 16.56 -11.97 8.92
N SER A 238 17.55 -11.24 8.40
CA SER A 238 18.43 -10.42 9.24
C SER A 238 17.90 -9.01 9.47
N LYS A 239 17.10 -8.48 8.52
CA LYS A 239 16.53 -7.13 8.57
C LYS A 239 15.13 -7.13 8.00
N PHE A 240 14.21 -6.45 8.67
CA PHE A 240 12.83 -6.32 8.25
C PHE A 240 12.31 -4.91 8.51
N THR A 241 11.60 -4.34 7.54
CA THR A 241 10.88 -3.07 7.72
C THR A 241 9.39 -3.38 7.83
N LEU A 242 8.82 -3.17 9.01
CA LEU A 242 7.40 -3.32 9.26
C LEU A 242 6.70 -1.96 9.03
N TYR A 243 5.66 -1.97 8.21
CA TYR A 243 4.83 -0.79 7.96
C TYR A 243 3.56 -0.82 8.83
N ALA A 244 2.98 0.37 9.08
CA ALA A 244 1.76 0.54 9.85
C ALA A 244 0.54 -0.14 9.19
N THR A 245 -0.49 -0.41 10.00
CA THR A 245 -1.72 -1.07 9.53
C THR A 245 -2.63 -0.16 8.71
N SER A 246 -2.37 1.16 8.69
CA SER A 246 -3.17 2.14 7.97
C SER A 246 -2.31 3.22 7.31
N GLN A 247 -2.69 3.61 6.10
CA GLN A 247 -2.09 4.73 5.35
C GLN A 247 -2.43 6.10 5.93
N PHE A 248 -3.31 6.17 6.93
CA PHE A 248 -3.82 7.40 7.54
C PHE A 248 -3.45 7.51 9.02
N ILE A 249 -2.43 6.77 9.46
CA ILE A 249 -2.06 6.77 10.87
C ILE A 249 -1.50 8.13 11.31
N VAL A 250 -1.94 8.59 12.48
CA VAL A 250 -1.59 9.91 13.04
C VAL A 250 -1.15 9.71 14.48
N GLY A 251 -0.02 10.32 14.86
CA GLY A 251 0.50 10.25 16.22
C GLY A 251 -0.35 11.05 17.22
N ALA A 252 -0.35 10.62 18.48
CA ALA A 252 -1.20 11.19 19.53
C ALA A 252 -1.03 12.70 19.74
N ASP A 253 0.19 13.24 19.62
CA ASP A 253 0.44 14.67 19.79
C ASP A 253 -0.19 15.51 18.68
N ARG A 254 -0.14 15.01 17.44
CA ARG A 254 -0.77 15.70 16.29
C ARG A 254 -2.29 15.63 16.38
N LEU A 255 -2.83 14.51 16.87
CA LEU A 255 -4.27 14.39 17.12
C LEU A 255 -4.76 15.45 18.12
N LYS A 256 -4.02 15.67 19.23
CA LYS A 256 -4.36 16.71 20.22
C LYS A 256 -4.36 18.12 19.62
N ILE A 257 -3.36 18.43 18.78
CA ILE A 257 -3.30 19.74 18.10
C ILE A 257 -4.49 19.89 17.14
N ALA A 258 -4.77 18.87 16.32
CA ALA A 258 -5.86 18.89 15.37
C ALA A 258 -7.23 19.04 16.05
N MET A 259 -7.46 18.38 17.20
CA MET A 259 -8.70 18.52 17.96
C MET A 259 -8.94 19.98 18.38
N LYS A 260 -7.90 20.65 18.89
CA LYS A 260 -7.99 22.05 19.28
C LYS A 260 -8.28 22.95 18.08
N GLU A 261 -7.62 22.74 16.95
CA GLU A 261 -7.86 23.52 15.72
C GLU A 261 -9.30 23.33 15.20
N ILE A 262 -9.84 22.10 15.27
CA ILE A 262 -11.23 21.80 14.89
C ILE A 262 -12.23 22.51 15.81
N GLU A 263 -11.97 22.53 17.13
CA GLU A 263 -12.80 23.25 18.10
C GLU A 263 -12.81 24.76 17.82
N GLU A 264 -11.64 25.35 17.53
CA GLU A 264 -11.52 26.76 17.18
C GLU A 264 -12.22 27.11 15.85
N GLU A 265 -12.12 26.24 14.83
CA GLU A 265 -12.84 26.41 13.56
C GLU A 265 -14.36 26.30 13.75
N LEU A 266 -14.81 25.33 14.56
CA LEU A 266 -16.22 25.14 14.88
C LEU A 266 -16.80 26.39 15.55
N ASP A 267 -16.14 26.94 16.58
CA ASP A 267 -16.59 28.14 17.27
C ASP A 267 -16.72 29.34 16.31
N ALA A 268 -15.73 29.52 15.43
CA ALA A 268 -15.76 30.57 14.42
C ALA A 268 -16.95 30.39 13.45
N ARG A 269 -17.19 29.16 12.99
CA ARG A 269 -18.25 28.84 12.03
C ARG A 269 -19.64 28.98 12.63
N LEU A 270 -19.84 28.54 13.88
CA LEU A 270 -21.09 28.71 14.61
C LEU A 270 -21.41 30.20 14.83
N LYS A 271 -20.40 31.01 15.19
CA LYS A 271 -20.57 32.45 15.33
C LYS A 271 -21.02 33.10 14.03
N GLU A 272 -20.39 32.76 12.91
CA GLU A 272 -20.78 33.26 11.58
C GLU A 272 -22.25 32.92 11.24
N PHE A 273 -22.67 31.68 11.47
CA PHE A 273 -24.04 31.26 11.19
C PHE A 273 -25.07 31.95 12.09
N ASN A 274 -24.77 32.12 13.38
CA ASN A 274 -25.62 32.86 14.31
C ASN A 274 -25.75 34.34 13.92
N GLU A 275 -24.66 35.00 13.53
CA GLU A 275 -24.68 36.40 13.05
C GLU A 275 -25.50 36.57 11.76
N GLN A 276 -25.55 35.54 10.91
CA GLN A 276 -26.39 35.50 9.71
C GLN A 276 -27.85 35.09 9.99
N GLY A 277 -28.21 34.82 11.26
CA GLY A 277 -29.54 34.36 11.65
C GLY A 277 -29.92 32.99 11.08
N LYS A 278 -28.93 32.13 10.77
CA LYS A 278 -29.16 30.76 10.30
C LYS A 278 -29.48 29.85 11.49
N LEU A 279 -30.27 28.80 11.24
CA LEU A 279 -30.46 27.71 12.20
C LEU A 279 -29.15 26.92 12.29
N VAL A 280 -28.67 26.70 13.52
CA VAL A 280 -27.44 25.98 13.85
C VAL A 280 -27.72 24.97 14.94
#